data_AF-A0A432S173-F1
#
_entry.id   AF-A0A432S173-F1
#
_cell.length_a   1.000
_cell.length_b   1.000
_cell.length_c   1.000
_cell.angle_alpha   90.00
_cell.angle_beta   90.00
_cell.angle_gamma   90.00
#
_symmetry.space_group_name_H-M   'P 1'
#
loop_
_entity.id
_entity.type
_entity.pdbx_description
1 polymer ?
#
loop_
_entity_poly.entity_id
_entity_poly.type
_entity_poly.pdbx_seq_one_letter_code
_entity_poly.pdbx_strand_id
1 'polypeptide(L)'
;MKKLVLIDGSSYVYRAFYALPPLKSPKGEPTGAIYGFIRMLSSLIKELNPDYIAVAFDLSSKTFRQEKVKSYKATRRETPDLLKEQIPKIKEILRLWGIKILEKEGFEADDIIATLVNKFKNNYEIIIVSPDKDMLQLVDKNVKLYNPMQNILYDVEKVKEKYGIYPNQFVDYQAIVGDNVDNIKGVKGVGKKTAAELLNKYGNLEEILANLDNLKPKIREAFKNSIEDLKN
;
A
#
# COMPACT_ATOMS: atom_id res chain seq x y z
N MET A 1 -8.86 -2.79 22.28
CA MET A 1 -7.40 -2.68 22.57
C MET A 1 -6.97 -1.23 22.37
N LYS A 2 -5.73 -0.82 22.71
CA LYS A 2 -5.27 0.52 22.32
C LYS A 2 -5.12 0.61 20.80
N LYS A 3 -5.37 1.79 20.23
CA LYS A 3 -5.36 2.05 18.79
C LYS A 3 -4.03 2.63 18.32
N LEU A 4 -3.41 1.95 17.35
CA LEU A 4 -2.18 2.38 16.69
C LEU A 4 -2.47 2.75 15.23
N VAL A 5 -2.16 3.99 14.85
CA VAL A 5 -2.23 4.45 13.46
C VAL A 5 -0.85 4.48 12.84
N LEU A 6 -0.69 3.78 11.71
CA LEU A 6 0.54 3.74 10.93
C LEU A 6 0.29 4.39 9.56
N ILE A 7 0.99 5.48 9.27
CA ILE A 7 0.77 6.26 8.05
C ILE A 7 1.92 6.03 7.07
N ASP A 8 1.59 5.72 5.82
CA ASP A 8 2.52 5.82 4.69
C ASP A 8 2.70 7.30 4.35
N GLY A 9 3.74 7.90 4.96
CA GLY A 9 4.04 9.32 4.85
C GLY A 9 4.44 9.74 3.45
N SER A 10 5.15 8.89 2.70
CA SER A 10 5.52 9.17 1.31
C SER A 10 4.27 9.39 0.47
N SER A 11 3.36 8.41 0.42
CA SER A 11 2.12 8.49 -0.34
C SER A 11 1.21 9.63 0.14
N TYR A 12 1.19 9.88 1.46
CA TYR A 12 0.38 10.96 2.05
C TYR A 12 0.89 12.36 1.65
N VAL A 13 2.21 12.56 1.60
CA VAL A 13 2.83 13.80 1.13
C VAL A 13 2.58 14.03 -0.37
N TYR A 14 2.72 13.00 -1.20
CA TYR A 14 2.39 13.10 -2.63
C TYR A 14 0.94 13.50 -2.86
N ARG A 15 0.00 12.88 -2.12
CA ARG A 15 -1.42 13.26 -2.17
C ARG A 15 -1.60 14.74 -1.83
N ALA A 16 -0.98 15.21 -0.76
CA ALA A 16 -1.09 16.62 -0.34
C ALA A 16 -0.54 17.59 -1.41
N PHE A 17 0.57 17.24 -2.07
CA PHE A 17 1.19 18.05 -3.11
C PHE A 17 0.27 18.25 -4.32
N TYR A 18 -0.41 17.20 -4.77
CA TYR A 18 -1.29 17.26 -5.95
C TYR A 18 -2.73 17.67 -5.64
N ALA A 19 -3.15 17.65 -4.37
CA ALA A 19 -4.51 18.02 -3.96
C ALA A 19 -4.74 19.53 -3.90
N LEU A 20 -3.69 20.34 -3.86
CA LEU A 20 -3.76 21.79 -3.69
C LEU A 20 -3.02 22.52 -4.82
N PRO A 21 -3.42 23.77 -5.14
CA PRO A 21 -2.61 24.61 -6.00
C PRO A 21 -1.23 24.87 -5.39
N PRO A 22 -0.22 25.29 -6.19
CA PRO A 22 1.12 25.58 -5.69
C PRO A 22 1.10 26.84 -4.79
N LEU A 23 0.81 26.65 -3.51
CA LEU A 23 0.84 27.71 -2.50
C LEU A 23 2.28 28.10 -2.18
N LYS A 24 2.49 29.39 -1.91
CA LYS A 24 3.79 29.96 -1.55
C LYS A 24 3.71 30.78 -0.26
N SER A 25 4.79 30.80 0.51
CA SER A 25 4.94 31.71 1.64
C SER A 25 5.16 33.15 1.14
N PRO A 26 5.07 34.18 2.01
CA PRO A 26 5.42 35.56 1.65
C PRO A 26 6.85 35.72 1.13
N LYS A 27 7.76 34.79 1.47
CA LYS A 27 9.14 34.73 0.97
C LYS A 27 9.28 33.95 -0.34
N GLY A 28 8.18 33.48 -0.92
CA GLY A 28 8.15 32.74 -2.19
C GLY A 28 8.38 31.23 -2.08
N GLU A 29 8.62 30.70 -0.88
CA GLU A 29 8.89 29.27 -0.68
C GLU A 29 7.64 28.42 -0.93
N PRO A 30 7.73 27.25 -1.57
CA PRO A 30 6.59 26.37 -1.77
C PRO A 30 6.07 25.82 -0.42
N THR A 31 4.77 25.86 -0.21
CA THR A 31 4.11 25.44 1.05
C THR A 31 2.86 24.58 0.86
N GLY A 32 2.45 24.33 -0.39
CA GLY A 32 1.23 23.59 -0.70
C GLY A 32 1.18 22.19 -0.09
N ALA A 33 2.27 21.41 -0.20
CA ALA A 33 2.34 20.07 0.37
C ALA A 33 2.37 20.11 1.90
N ILE A 34 3.08 21.08 2.48
CA ILE A 34 3.13 21.27 3.94
C ILE A 34 1.72 21.51 4.49
N TYR A 35 1.02 22.51 3.92
CA TYR A 35 -0.33 22.87 4.35
C TYR A 35 -1.31 21.71 4.16
N GLY A 36 -1.29 21.07 2.98
CA GLY A 36 -2.15 19.93 2.69
C GLY A 36 -1.92 18.76 3.63
N PHE A 37 -0.66 18.38 3.86
CA PHE A 37 -0.28 17.26 4.71
C PHE A 37 -0.75 17.48 6.15
N ILE A 38 -0.45 18.66 6.71
CA ILE A 38 -0.81 18.99 8.09
C ILE A 38 -2.33 19.07 8.28
N ARG A 39 -3.06 19.68 7.33
CA ARG A 39 -4.52 19.72 7.38
C ARG A 39 -5.14 18.32 7.34
N MET A 40 -4.66 17.47 6.43
CA MET A 40 -5.13 16.10 6.30
C MET A 40 -4.83 15.29 7.56
N LEU A 41 -3.61 15.41 8.09
CA LEU A 41 -3.18 14.72 9.31
C LEU A 41 -3.99 15.16 10.54
N SER A 42 -4.24 16.46 10.72
CA SER A 42 -5.10 16.96 11.81
C SER A 42 -6.51 16.37 11.74
N SER A 43 -7.10 16.33 10.55
CA SER A 43 -8.42 15.74 10.35
C SER A 43 -8.42 14.25 10.70
N LEU A 44 -7.41 13.52 10.22
CA LEU A 44 -7.23 12.09 10.47
C LEU A 44 -7.08 11.78 11.96
N ILE A 45 -6.24 12.55 12.69
CA ILE A 45 -6.06 12.39 14.13
C ILE A 45 -7.39 12.61 14.86
N LYS A 46 -8.14 13.64 14.48
CA LYS A 46 -9.45 13.94 15.08
C LYS A 46 -10.47 12.83 14.82
N GLU A 47 -10.51 12.30 13.60
CA GLU A 47 -11.47 11.27 13.18
C GLU A 47 -11.14 9.90 13.79
N LEU A 48 -9.88 9.48 13.70
CA LEU A 48 -9.46 8.17 14.18
C LEU A 48 -9.21 8.13 15.68
N ASN A 49 -8.95 9.28 16.32
CA ASN A 49 -8.63 9.43 17.74
C ASN A 49 -7.67 8.32 18.26
N PRO A 50 -6.43 8.24 17.74
CA PRO A 50 -5.50 7.17 18.07
C PRO A 50 -4.82 7.36 19.44
N ASP A 51 -4.52 6.25 20.12
CA ASP A 51 -3.65 6.26 21.30
C ASP A 51 -2.17 6.44 20.90
N TYR A 52 -1.80 5.88 19.75
CA TYR A 52 -0.45 5.94 19.20
C TYR A 52 -0.47 6.21 17.70
N ILE A 53 0.50 6.99 17.22
CA ILE A 53 0.63 7.34 15.81
C ILE A 53 2.10 7.35 15.38
N ALA A 54 2.37 6.80 14.20
CA ALA A 54 3.67 6.88 13.56
C ALA A 54 3.53 7.08 12.04
N VAL A 55 4.53 7.73 11.45
CA VAL A 55 4.59 8.01 10.01
C VAL A 55 5.87 7.39 9.44
N ALA A 56 5.72 6.46 8.50
CA ALA A 56 6.81 5.84 7.78
C ALA A 56 7.11 6.62 6.49
N PHE A 57 8.38 6.85 6.18
CA PHE A 57 8.80 7.44 4.90
C PHE A 57 9.80 6.53 4.20
N ASP A 58 9.75 6.55 2.87
CA ASP A 58 10.80 5.95 2.04
C ASP A 58 12.08 6.77 2.17
N LEU A 59 13.22 6.09 2.17
CA LEU A 59 14.51 6.73 1.92
C LEU A 59 14.88 6.61 0.44
N SER A 60 15.56 7.62 -0.08
CA SER A 60 16.02 7.67 -1.48
C SER A 60 17.15 6.67 -1.82
N SER A 61 17.58 5.85 -0.85
CA SER A 61 18.57 4.79 -1.05
C SER A 61 18.01 3.66 -1.91
N LYS A 62 18.84 3.04 -2.75
CA LYS A 62 18.46 1.82 -3.50
C LYS A 62 17.90 0.78 -2.54
N THR A 63 16.72 0.25 -2.84
CA THR A 63 16.07 -0.78 -2.04
C THR A 63 16.54 -2.15 -2.51
N PHE A 64 16.52 -3.15 -1.63
CA PHE A 64 16.87 -4.53 -1.98
C PHE A 64 16.03 -5.08 -3.16
N ARG A 65 14.78 -4.60 -3.31
CA ARG A 65 13.89 -4.93 -4.44
C ARG A 65 14.45 -4.44 -5.79
N GLN A 66 15.04 -3.25 -5.83
CA GLN A 66 15.68 -2.71 -7.04
C GLN A 66 16.95 -3.46 -7.43
N GLU A 67 17.64 -4.07 -6.46
CA GLU A 67 18.81 -4.91 -6.72
C GLU A 67 18.43 -6.26 -7.35
N LYS A 68 17.29 -6.84 -6.94
CA LYS A 68 16.78 -8.11 -7.47
C LYS A 68 16.06 -7.98 -8.81
N VAL A 69 15.29 -6.92 -9.02
CA VAL A 69 14.46 -6.73 -10.22
C VAL A 69 14.72 -5.36 -10.82
N LYS A 70 15.54 -5.30 -11.89
CA LYS A 70 15.93 -4.04 -12.56
C LYS A 70 14.74 -3.22 -13.10
N SER A 71 13.60 -3.85 -13.37
CA SER A 71 12.37 -3.21 -13.88
C SER A 71 11.42 -2.73 -12.79
N TYR A 72 11.66 -3.06 -11.52
CA TYR A 72 10.76 -2.72 -10.42
C TYR A 72 10.68 -1.20 -10.22
N LYS A 73 9.46 -0.65 -10.28
CA LYS A 73 9.17 0.80 -10.23
C LYS A 73 9.88 1.66 -11.29
N ALA A 74 10.43 1.06 -12.36
CA ALA A 74 11.20 1.78 -13.40
C ALA A 74 10.40 2.85 -14.16
N THR A 75 9.07 2.79 -14.10
CA THR A 75 8.15 3.75 -14.73
C THR A 75 7.64 4.84 -13.78
N ARG A 76 8.01 4.82 -12.48
CA ARG A 76 7.59 5.86 -11.55
C ARG A 76 8.29 7.18 -11.88
N ARG A 77 7.52 8.26 -11.97
CA ARG A 77 8.06 9.61 -12.16
C ARG A 77 8.89 10.00 -10.94
N GLU A 78 10.00 10.68 -11.17
CA GLU A 78 10.79 11.25 -10.08
C GLU A 78 9.95 12.21 -9.23
N THR A 79 10.26 12.27 -7.93
CA THR A 79 9.65 13.25 -7.04
C THR A 79 9.91 14.66 -7.56
N PRO A 80 8.87 15.51 -7.73
CA PRO A 80 9.07 16.90 -8.15
C PRO A 80 9.98 17.65 -7.16
N ASP A 81 10.90 18.48 -7.65
CA ASP A 81 11.85 19.19 -6.77
C ASP A 81 11.13 20.11 -5.77
N LEU A 82 10.06 20.77 -6.20
CA LEU A 82 9.19 21.56 -5.33
C LEU A 82 8.58 20.74 -4.17
N LEU A 83 8.41 19.43 -4.34
CA LEU A 83 7.97 18.54 -3.28
C LEU A 83 9.14 18.13 -2.38
N LYS A 84 10.30 17.81 -2.96
CA LYS A 84 11.53 17.48 -2.20
C LYS A 84 11.89 18.59 -1.21
N GLU A 85 11.78 19.85 -1.62
CA GLU A 85 12.04 21.03 -0.76
C GLU A 85 11.12 21.11 0.48
N GLN A 86 9.92 20.54 0.40
CA GLN A 86 8.91 20.62 1.46
C GLN A 86 8.98 19.48 2.47
N ILE A 87 9.51 18.30 2.08
CA ILE A 87 9.57 17.10 2.93
C ILE A 87 10.33 17.34 4.25
N PRO A 88 11.50 18.01 4.28
CA PRO A 88 12.22 18.27 5.53
C PRO A 88 11.38 19.08 6.54
N LYS A 89 10.67 20.11 6.07
CA LYS A 89 9.80 20.95 6.91
C LYS A 89 8.60 20.15 7.44
N ILE A 90 8.02 19.25 6.65
CA ILE A 90 6.95 18.34 7.11
C ILE A 90 7.46 17.45 8.25
N LYS A 91 8.64 16.85 8.09
CA LYS A 91 9.26 16.02 9.13
C LYS A 91 9.59 16.81 10.40
N GLU A 92 10.03 18.05 10.26
CA GLU A 92 10.25 18.93 11.42
C GLU A 92 8.95 19.16 12.21
N ILE A 93 7.85 19.49 11.52
CA ILE A 93 6.54 19.69 12.16
C ILE A 93 6.06 18.41 12.86
N LEU A 94 6.21 17.24 12.22
CA LEU A 94 5.87 15.95 12.83
C LEU A 94 6.63 15.72 14.15
N ARG A 95 7.94 16.03 14.19
CA ARG A 95 8.74 15.94 15.42
C ARG A 95 8.24 16.88 16.50
N LEU A 96 7.91 18.13 16.14
CA LEU A 96 7.37 19.13 17.07
C LEU A 96 6.00 18.71 17.64
N TRP A 97 5.20 17.97 16.86
CA TRP A 97 3.94 17.38 17.31
C TRP A 97 4.12 16.10 18.16
N GLY A 98 5.36 15.66 18.39
CA GLY A 98 5.65 14.43 19.11
C GLY A 98 5.31 13.16 18.31
N ILE A 99 5.08 13.26 17.00
CA ILE A 99 4.76 12.12 16.15
C ILE A 99 6.04 11.40 15.75
N LYS A 100 6.08 10.07 15.93
CA LYS A 100 7.25 9.27 15.60
C LYS A 100 7.38 9.12 14.08
N ILE A 101 8.51 9.57 13.56
CA ILE A 101 8.94 9.33 12.17
C ILE A 101 9.76 8.05 12.13
N LEU A 102 9.48 7.18 11.16
CA LEU A 102 10.14 5.90 10.96
C LEU A 102 10.72 5.82 9.56
N GLU A 103 12.03 5.61 9.47
CA GLU A 103 12.79 5.55 8.22
C GLU A 103 13.93 4.55 8.41
N LYS A 104 14.22 3.74 7.39
CA LYS A 104 15.29 2.75 7.46
C LYS A 104 15.91 2.54 6.08
N GLU A 105 17.23 2.66 6.01
CA GLU A 105 17.96 2.47 4.75
C GLU A 105 17.77 1.05 4.22
N GLY A 106 17.53 0.94 2.91
CA GLY A 106 17.27 -0.32 2.21
C GLY A 106 15.83 -0.85 2.32
N PHE A 107 14.96 -0.20 3.11
CA PHE A 107 13.56 -0.59 3.29
C PHE A 107 12.62 0.54 2.86
N GLU A 108 11.46 0.14 2.32
CA GLU A 108 10.39 1.05 1.93
C GLU A 108 9.41 1.28 3.10
N ALA A 109 8.55 2.29 2.98
CA ALA A 109 7.56 2.61 4.00
C ALA A 109 6.59 1.45 4.25
N ASP A 110 6.25 0.71 3.20
CA ASP A 110 5.42 -0.50 3.26
C ASP A 110 6.06 -1.62 4.10
N ASP A 111 7.36 -1.84 3.97
CA ASP A 111 8.13 -2.83 4.73
C ASP A 111 8.15 -2.47 6.22
N ILE A 112 8.36 -1.19 6.52
CA ILE A 112 8.34 -0.67 7.90
C ILE A 112 6.95 -0.89 8.50
N ILE A 113 5.89 -0.54 7.77
CA ILE A 113 4.50 -0.70 8.22
C ILE A 113 4.19 -2.19 8.44
N ALA A 114 4.49 -3.06 7.47
CA ALA A 114 4.27 -4.50 7.55
C ALA A 114 4.99 -5.10 8.77
N THR A 115 6.23 -4.68 9.03
CA THR A 115 7.01 -5.11 10.19
C THR A 115 6.33 -4.74 11.51
N LEU A 116 5.83 -3.51 11.63
CA LEU A 116 5.13 -3.04 12.82
C LEU A 116 3.78 -3.73 13.01
N VAL A 117 3.04 -3.93 11.92
CA VAL A 117 1.78 -4.68 11.94
C VAL A 117 2.03 -6.07 12.50
N ASN A 118 2.99 -6.82 11.94
CA ASN A 118 3.30 -8.17 12.41
C ASN A 118 3.70 -8.19 13.89
N LYS A 119 4.48 -7.20 14.34
CA LYS A 119 4.93 -7.11 15.73
C LYS A 119 3.81 -6.77 16.72
N PHE A 120 2.84 -5.95 16.31
CA PHE A 120 1.91 -5.31 17.25
C PHE A 120 0.44 -5.71 17.10
N LYS A 121 0.04 -6.39 16.03
CA LYS A 121 -1.37 -6.72 15.75
C LYS A 121 -2.06 -7.57 16.81
N ASN A 122 -1.31 -8.30 17.64
CA ASN A 122 -1.88 -9.07 18.75
C ASN A 122 -2.16 -8.23 20.01
N ASN A 123 -1.58 -7.03 20.10
CA ASN A 123 -1.67 -6.16 21.29
C ASN A 123 -2.40 -4.83 21.01
N TYR A 124 -2.53 -4.44 19.74
CA TYR A 124 -3.13 -3.19 19.30
C TYR A 124 -4.16 -3.41 18.19
N GLU A 125 -5.17 -2.55 18.16
CA GLU A 125 -5.97 -2.35 16.95
C GLU A 125 -5.21 -1.40 16.04
N ILE A 126 -4.86 -1.87 14.83
CA ILE A 126 -4.01 -1.13 13.91
C ILE A 126 -4.83 -0.58 12.75
N ILE A 127 -4.67 0.70 12.47
CA ILE A 127 -5.17 1.31 11.23
C ILE A 127 -3.97 1.76 10.40
N ILE A 128 -3.77 1.09 9.26
CA ILE A 128 -2.83 1.51 8.24
C ILE A 128 -3.48 2.62 7.42
N VAL A 129 -2.77 3.70 7.15
CA VAL A 129 -3.24 4.81 6.31
C VAL A 129 -2.37 4.86 5.07
N SER A 130 -2.86 4.29 3.98
CA SER A 130 -2.17 4.28 2.68
C SER A 130 -3.17 4.15 1.54
N PRO A 131 -2.95 4.80 0.39
CA PRO A 131 -3.73 4.52 -0.81
C PRO A 131 -3.33 3.21 -1.49
N ASP A 132 -2.19 2.62 -1.09
CA ASP A 132 -1.67 1.40 -1.68
C ASP A 132 -2.55 0.22 -1.35
N LYS A 133 -3.08 -0.42 -2.39
CA LYS A 133 -3.96 -1.59 -2.25
C LYS A 133 -3.16 -2.83 -1.82
N ASP A 134 -1.85 -2.87 -2.01
CA ASP A 134 -1.03 -4.01 -1.61
C ASP A 134 -1.05 -4.19 -0.09
N MET A 135 -1.29 -3.10 0.66
CA MET A 135 -1.48 -3.11 2.11
C MET A 135 -2.74 -3.88 2.53
N LEU A 136 -3.67 -4.17 1.61
CA LEU A 136 -4.84 -5.00 1.89
C LEU A 136 -4.45 -6.41 2.33
N GLN A 137 -3.28 -6.92 1.92
CA GLN A 137 -2.77 -8.21 2.36
C GLN A 137 -2.54 -8.29 3.89
N LEU A 138 -2.34 -7.14 4.54
CA LEU A 138 -2.09 -7.03 5.98
C LEU A 138 -3.38 -6.96 6.81
N VAL A 139 -4.54 -6.76 6.17
CA VAL A 139 -5.83 -6.63 6.85
C VAL A 139 -6.19 -7.96 7.51
N ASP A 140 -6.56 -7.89 8.78
CA ASP A 140 -7.04 -9.03 9.55
C ASP A 140 -8.06 -8.58 10.61
N LYS A 141 -8.34 -9.41 11.61
CA LYS A 141 -9.29 -9.08 12.68
C LYS A 141 -8.92 -7.81 13.47
N ASN A 142 -7.63 -7.50 13.60
CA ASN A 142 -7.10 -6.39 14.40
C ASN A 142 -6.47 -5.30 13.53
N VAL A 143 -6.35 -5.52 12.22
CA VAL A 143 -5.69 -4.60 11.29
C VAL A 143 -6.68 -4.16 10.22
N LYS A 144 -6.85 -2.85 10.04
CA LYS A 144 -7.66 -2.24 9.00
C LYS A 144 -6.79 -1.34 8.11
N LEU A 145 -7.19 -1.16 6.85
CA LEU A 145 -6.57 -0.20 5.93
C LEU A 145 -7.53 0.96 5.65
N TYR A 146 -7.18 2.16 6.04
CA TYR A 146 -7.86 3.38 5.60
C TYR A 146 -7.20 3.91 4.33
N ASN A 147 -7.95 3.93 3.23
CA ASN A 147 -7.53 4.53 1.98
C ASN A 147 -7.96 6.01 1.95
N PRO A 148 -7.02 6.96 2.09
CA PRO A 148 -7.36 8.38 2.19
C PRO A 148 -7.81 8.97 0.85
N MET A 149 -7.48 8.34 -0.29
CA MET A 149 -7.92 8.80 -1.62
C MET A 149 -9.40 8.51 -1.86
N GLN A 150 -9.89 7.37 -1.35
CA GLN A 150 -11.27 6.94 -1.52
C GLN A 150 -12.16 7.29 -0.32
N ASN A 151 -11.56 7.68 0.80
CA ASN A 151 -12.23 7.83 2.09
C ASN A 151 -12.96 6.53 2.51
N ILE A 152 -12.28 5.39 2.37
CA ILE A 152 -12.81 4.06 2.69
C ILE A 152 -11.92 3.38 3.72
N LEU A 153 -12.54 2.82 4.76
CA LEU A 153 -11.90 1.91 5.71
C LEU A 153 -12.17 0.47 5.27
N TYR A 154 -11.11 -0.26 4.93
CA TYR A 154 -11.14 -1.67 4.60
C TYR A 154 -10.86 -2.51 5.84
N ASP A 155 -11.86 -3.29 6.24
CA ASP A 155 -11.72 -4.49 7.07
C ASP A 155 -11.87 -5.74 6.19
N VAL A 156 -11.80 -6.92 6.81
CA VAL A 156 -11.90 -8.22 6.11
C VAL A 156 -13.15 -8.30 5.23
N GLU A 157 -14.31 -7.86 5.75
CA GLU A 157 -15.58 -7.92 5.02
C GLU A 157 -15.61 -6.94 3.85
N LYS A 158 -15.10 -5.71 4.04
CA LYS A 158 -15.01 -4.74 2.95
C LYS A 158 -14.07 -5.19 1.83
N VAL A 159 -12.99 -5.91 2.17
CA VAL A 159 -12.11 -6.53 1.17
C VAL A 159 -12.86 -7.60 0.39
N LYS A 160 -13.58 -8.48 1.09
CA LYS A 160 -14.38 -9.55 0.47
C LYS A 160 -15.49 -9.01 -0.41
N GLU A 161 -16.22 -7.98 0.03
CA GLU A 161 -17.26 -7.31 -0.75
C GLU A 161 -16.70 -6.73 -2.05
N LYS A 162 -15.54 -6.06 -1.98
CA LYS A 162 -14.96 -5.36 -3.13
C LYS A 162 -14.24 -6.27 -4.11
N TYR A 163 -13.49 -7.26 -3.62
CA TYR A 163 -12.59 -8.08 -4.43
C TYR A 163 -13.06 -9.53 -4.59
N GLY A 164 -14.05 -9.97 -3.81
CA GLY A 164 -14.53 -11.35 -3.82
C GLY A 164 -13.58 -12.35 -3.17
N ILE A 165 -12.57 -11.89 -2.43
CA ILE A 165 -11.53 -12.72 -1.79
C ILE A 165 -11.24 -12.21 -0.38
N TYR A 166 -10.57 -13.02 0.43
CA TYR A 166 -10.07 -12.59 1.73
C TYR A 166 -8.70 -11.88 1.62
N PRO A 167 -8.34 -11.01 2.58
CA PRO A 167 -7.04 -10.31 2.62
C PRO A 167 -5.81 -11.20 2.39
N ASN A 168 -5.79 -12.39 2.98
CA ASN A 168 -4.68 -13.34 2.87
C ASN A 168 -4.50 -13.93 1.44
N GLN A 169 -5.45 -13.68 0.53
CA GLN A 169 -5.41 -14.13 -0.86
C GLN A 169 -5.06 -12.97 -1.82
N PHE A 170 -4.86 -11.76 -1.31
CA PHE A 170 -4.74 -10.56 -2.14
C PHE A 170 -3.50 -10.58 -3.04
N VAL A 171 -2.38 -11.10 -2.54
CA VAL A 171 -1.14 -11.26 -3.31
C VAL A 171 -1.35 -12.20 -4.49
N ASP A 172 -1.90 -13.39 -4.26
CA ASP A 172 -2.21 -14.35 -5.32
C ASP A 172 -3.20 -13.78 -6.33
N TYR A 173 -4.19 -13.03 -5.84
CA TYR A 173 -5.16 -12.37 -6.70
C TYR A 173 -4.50 -11.35 -7.63
N GLN A 174 -3.56 -10.54 -7.14
CA GLN A 174 -2.80 -9.62 -7.99
C GLN A 174 -1.89 -10.36 -8.97
N ALA A 175 -1.26 -11.45 -8.54
CA ALA A 175 -0.45 -12.29 -9.44
C ALA A 175 -1.29 -12.86 -10.59
N ILE A 176 -2.55 -13.24 -10.33
CA ILE A 176 -3.46 -13.79 -11.35
C ILE A 176 -4.03 -12.68 -12.24
N VAL A 177 -4.52 -11.57 -11.67
CA VAL A 177 -5.22 -10.52 -12.42
C VAL A 177 -4.25 -9.57 -13.14
N GLY A 178 -3.03 -9.45 -12.61
CA GLY A 178 -2.05 -8.46 -13.04
C GLY A 178 -2.22 -7.11 -12.34
N ASP A 179 -1.18 -6.29 -12.45
CA ASP A 179 -1.09 -4.95 -11.93
C ASP A 179 -0.29 -4.04 -12.86
N ASN A 180 -0.97 -3.13 -13.54
CA ASN A 180 -0.30 -2.19 -14.44
C ASN A 180 0.60 -1.20 -13.70
N VAL A 181 0.28 -0.88 -12.43
CA VAL A 181 1.07 0.10 -11.65
C VAL A 181 2.44 -0.47 -11.33
N ASP A 182 2.50 -1.75 -10.98
CA ASP A 182 3.74 -2.46 -10.63
C ASP A 182 4.28 -3.34 -11.78
N ASN A 183 3.72 -3.15 -12.98
CA ASN A 183 4.12 -3.85 -14.21
C ASN A 183 4.03 -5.40 -14.11
N ILE A 184 3.04 -5.89 -13.39
CA ILE A 184 2.69 -7.31 -13.27
C ILE A 184 1.70 -7.65 -14.39
N LYS A 185 2.06 -8.56 -15.30
CA LYS A 185 1.22 -8.88 -16.47
C LYS A 185 -0.07 -9.63 -16.11
N GLY A 186 -0.01 -10.49 -15.11
CA GLY A 186 -1.10 -11.41 -14.77
C GLY A 186 -1.28 -12.56 -15.76
N VAL A 187 -2.28 -13.41 -15.51
CA VAL A 187 -2.65 -14.55 -16.33
C VAL A 187 -3.61 -14.11 -17.43
N LYS A 188 -3.12 -14.05 -18.66
CA LYS A 188 -3.90 -13.57 -19.81
C LYS A 188 -5.16 -14.41 -20.02
N GLY A 189 -6.33 -13.76 -19.92
CA GLY A 189 -7.63 -14.41 -20.09
C GLY A 189 -8.30 -14.86 -18.79
N VAL A 190 -7.67 -14.60 -17.64
CA VAL A 190 -8.27 -14.79 -16.31
C VAL A 190 -8.55 -13.43 -15.69
N GLY A 191 -9.82 -13.02 -15.66
CA GLY A 191 -10.25 -11.75 -15.07
C GLY A 191 -10.52 -11.84 -13.57
N LYS A 192 -10.78 -10.67 -12.95
CA LYS A 192 -11.07 -10.51 -11.51
C LYS A 192 -12.03 -11.54 -10.93
N LYS A 193 -13.19 -11.74 -11.57
CA LYS A 193 -14.21 -12.69 -11.11
C LYS A 193 -13.69 -14.13 -11.09
N THR A 194 -13.07 -14.57 -12.18
CA THR A 194 -12.51 -15.92 -12.29
C THR A 194 -11.38 -16.13 -11.29
N ALA A 195 -10.51 -15.13 -11.10
CA ALA A 195 -9.44 -15.20 -10.11
C ALA A 195 -10.02 -15.38 -8.68
N ALA A 196 -11.03 -14.60 -8.31
CA ALA A 196 -11.70 -14.72 -7.03
C ALA A 196 -12.39 -16.09 -6.84
N GLU A 197 -13.09 -16.59 -7.86
CA GLU A 197 -13.71 -17.92 -7.83
C GLU A 197 -12.68 -19.03 -7.62
N LEU A 198 -11.54 -18.96 -8.31
CA LEU A 198 -10.45 -19.94 -8.18
C LEU A 198 -9.80 -19.88 -6.79
N LEU A 199 -9.49 -18.68 -6.29
CA LEU A 199 -8.89 -18.51 -4.98
C LEU A 199 -9.82 -18.95 -3.84
N ASN A 200 -11.11 -18.65 -3.93
CA ASN A 200 -12.07 -19.16 -2.94
C ASN A 200 -12.19 -20.69 -2.98
N LYS A 201 -12.00 -21.31 -4.15
CA LYS A 201 -12.10 -22.77 -4.30
C LYS A 201 -10.84 -23.49 -3.83
N TYR A 202 -9.66 -23.00 -4.21
CA TYR A 202 -8.38 -23.69 -4.02
C TYR A 202 -7.53 -23.08 -2.90
N GLY A 203 -7.90 -21.90 -2.40
CA GLY A 203 -7.21 -21.21 -1.31
C GLY A 203 -6.15 -20.22 -1.80
N ASN A 204 -5.16 -20.71 -2.55
CA ASN A 204 -3.99 -19.93 -2.99
C ASN A 204 -3.54 -20.29 -4.42
N LEU A 205 -2.56 -19.56 -4.95
CA LEU A 205 -2.03 -19.78 -6.30
C LEU A 205 -1.35 -21.14 -6.47
N GLU A 206 -0.59 -21.61 -5.47
CA GLU A 206 0.10 -22.91 -5.53
C GLU A 206 -0.89 -24.06 -5.71
N GLU A 207 -1.98 -24.04 -4.96
CA GLU A 207 -3.06 -25.04 -5.04
C GLU A 207 -3.81 -24.99 -6.38
N ILE A 208 -3.98 -23.79 -6.96
CA ILE A 208 -4.53 -23.66 -8.32
C ILE A 208 -3.60 -24.33 -9.35
N LEU A 209 -2.29 -24.11 -9.23
CA LEU A 209 -1.28 -24.69 -10.12
C LEU A 209 -1.13 -26.20 -9.94
N ALA A 210 -1.30 -26.72 -8.72
CA ALA A 210 -1.32 -28.15 -8.44
C ALA A 210 -2.57 -28.85 -9.01
N ASN A 211 -3.66 -28.11 -9.25
CA ASN A 211 -4.96 -28.62 -9.70
C ASN A 211 -5.35 -28.18 -11.12
N LEU A 212 -4.39 -27.86 -11.99
CA LEU A 212 -4.65 -27.38 -13.36
C LEU A 212 -5.56 -28.32 -14.16
N ASP A 213 -5.46 -29.64 -13.93
CA ASP A 213 -6.25 -30.64 -14.64
C ASP A 213 -7.73 -30.66 -14.25
N ASN A 214 -8.09 -30.01 -13.15
CA ASN A 214 -9.46 -29.82 -12.71
C ASN A 214 -10.07 -28.49 -13.21
N LEU A 215 -9.30 -27.68 -13.95
CA LEU A 215 -9.76 -26.41 -14.51
C LEU A 215 -10.36 -26.59 -15.91
N LYS A 216 -11.27 -25.67 -16.26
CA LYS A 216 -11.83 -25.56 -17.62
C LYS A 216 -10.69 -25.42 -18.64
N PRO A 217 -10.77 -26.06 -19.83
CA PRO A 217 -9.66 -26.11 -20.78
C PRO A 217 -9.02 -24.75 -21.08
N LYS A 218 -9.84 -23.71 -21.35
CA LYS A 218 -9.34 -22.36 -21.64
C LYS A 218 -8.57 -21.71 -20.47
N ILE A 219 -9.01 -21.95 -19.23
CA ILE A 219 -8.36 -21.43 -18.03
C ILE A 219 -7.06 -22.18 -17.77
N ARG A 220 -7.08 -23.52 -17.91
CA ARG A 220 -5.89 -24.36 -17.79
C ARG A 220 -4.77 -23.89 -18.73
N GLU A 221 -5.09 -23.69 -20.00
CA GLU A 221 -4.11 -23.22 -20.99
C GLU A 221 -3.61 -21.81 -20.69
N ALA A 222 -4.48 -20.92 -20.18
CA ALA A 222 -4.06 -19.58 -19.76
C ALA A 222 -3.02 -19.63 -18.63
N PHE A 223 -3.23 -20.46 -17.60
CA PHE A 223 -2.26 -20.64 -16.53
C PHE A 223 -0.97 -21.27 -17.04
N LYS A 224 -1.03 -22.36 -17.83
CA LYS A 224 0.16 -22.99 -18.41
C LYS A 224 1.05 -22.01 -19.18
N ASN A 225 0.44 -21.14 -19.99
CA ASN A 225 1.15 -20.12 -20.76
C ASN A 225 1.74 -18.99 -19.91
N SER A 226 1.36 -18.89 -18.63
CA SER A 226 1.78 -17.83 -17.71
C SER A 226 2.60 -18.37 -16.52
N ILE A 227 2.93 -19.67 -16.48
CA ILE A 227 3.62 -20.30 -15.34
C ILE A 227 4.98 -19.65 -15.05
N GLU A 228 5.74 -19.34 -16.09
CA GLU A 228 7.06 -18.71 -15.92
C GLU A 228 6.94 -17.30 -15.34
N ASP A 229 5.94 -16.53 -15.75
CA ASP A 229 5.69 -15.19 -15.22
C ASP A 229 5.17 -15.24 -13.76
N LEU A 230 4.49 -16.31 -13.35
CA LEU A 230 3.93 -16.47 -12.00
C LEU A 230 4.91 -17.01 -10.94
N LYS A 231 6.02 -17.63 -11.36
CA LYS A 231 7.03 -18.22 -10.45
C LYS A 231 8.13 -17.24 -10.03
N ASN A 232 8.12 -16.02 -10.58
CA ASN A 232 9.11 -14.97 -10.34
C ASN A 232 8.53 -13.85 -9.49
#